data_AF-A0A2Z5ZGI4-F1
#
_entry.id   AF-A0A2Z5ZGI4-F1
#
_cell.length_a   1.000
_cell.length_b   1.000
_cell.length_c   1.000
_cell.angle_alpha   90.00
_cell.angle_beta   90.00
_cell.angle_gamma   90.00
#
_symmetry.space_group_name_H-M   'P 1'
#
loop_
_entity.id
_entity.type
_entity.pdbx_description
1 polymer ?
#
loop_
_entity_poly.entity_id
_entity_poly.type
_entity_poly.pdbx_seq_one_letter_code
_entity_poly.pdbx_strand_id
1 'polypeptide(L)'
;MVEEQGNLVPETNFVHTQSDQDIFGNTHETYPRTATQFEKGCINSDDEARAYYAEHGAQECIHAFALAEILVRRKKPYEAACLYGLCYRLHSKSQKQFPDTSTLLLSRLLCFLKAGKELPEHDMHLLAAQAPVYARYVATMRTIWRGQAADLAQSLRGMGNAFEEFVSGEEIDQLYLEQAKQVQPSVFERHIGHEGTVRAIPPLLCLYWDKEPPTEIMENIYFH
;
A
#
# COMPACT_ATOMS: atom_id res chain seq x y z
N MET A 1 -6.13 53.01 -15.97
CA MET A 1 -6.54 52.74 -14.59
C MET A 1 -7.40 51.49 -14.63
N VAL A 2 -6.76 50.36 -14.31
CA VAL A 2 -7.35 49.01 -14.36
C VAL A 2 -7.65 48.67 -12.89
N GLU A 3 -8.92 48.45 -12.55
CA GLU A 3 -9.29 47.89 -11.26
C GLU A 3 -9.56 46.39 -11.46
N GLU A 4 -8.65 45.58 -10.90
CA GLU A 4 -8.74 44.13 -10.83
C GLU A 4 -9.78 43.71 -9.78
N GLN A 5 -10.69 42.83 -10.19
CA GLN A 5 -11.58 42.10 -9.30
C GLN A 5 -10.80 40.93 -8.67
N GLY A 6 -10.46 41.06 -7.38
CA GLY A 6 -9.93 39.97 -6.58
C GLY A 6 -11.03 39.00 -6.15
N ASN A 7 -11.13 37.86 -6.84
CA ASN A 7 -11.93 36.72 -6.41
C ASN A 7 -11.26 36.06 -5.20
N LEU A 8 -11.86 36.19 -4.02
CA LEU A 8 -11.50 35.42 -2.82
C LEU A 8 -12.06 33.99 -2.97
N VAL A 9 -11.16 33.02 -3.17
CA VAL A 9 -11.45 31.60 -3.03
C VAL A 9 -11.68 31.31 -1.54
N PRO A 10 -12.71 30.55 -1.14
CA PRO A 10 -12.89 30.21 0.27
C PRO A 10 -11.84 29.18 0.69
N GLU A 11 -10.99 29.55 1.65
CA GLU A 11 -10.12 28.61 2.35
C GLU A 11 -10.98 27.55 3.05
N THR A 12 -10.92 26.31 2.55
CA THR A 12 -11.46 25.15 3.26
C THR A 12 -10.60 24.89 4.49
N ASN A 13 -11.02 25.44 5.62
CA ASN A 13 -10.48 25.07 6.93
C ASN A 13 -10.81 23.60 7.21
N PHE A 14 -9.86 22.71 6.91
CA PHE A 14 -9.87 21.34 7.41
C PHE A 14 -9.60 21.39 8.92
N VAL A 15 -10.68 21.25 9.69
CA VAL A 15 -10.59 21.09 11.15
C VAL A 15 -10.00 19.69 11.41
N HIS A 16 -8.70 19.63 11.70
CA HIS A 16 -8.08 18.42 12.23
C HIS A 16 -8.70 18.10 13.59
N THR A 17 -9.43 17.01 13.66
CA THR A 17 -9.96 16.49 14.93
C THR A 17 -8.81 16.00 15.81
N GLN A 18 -9.00 16.05 17.14
CA GLN A 18 -7.99 15.62 18.11
C GLN A 18 -7.51 14.16 17.88
N SER A 19 -8.36 13.30 17.29
CA SER A 19 -8.00 11.96 16.81
C SER A 19 -6.91 11.97 15.75
N ASP A 20 -6.89 12.96 14.87
CA ASP A 20 -5.92 13.04 13.77
C ASP A 20 -4.51 13.30 14.32
N GLN A 21 -4.39 14.11 15.38
CA GLN A 21 -3.10 14.42 16.02
C GLN A 21 -2.46 13.18 16.68
N ASP A 22 -3.27 12.34 17.34
CA ASP A 22 -2.79 11.10 17.96
C ASP A 22 -2.35 10.04 16.91
N ILE A 23 -2.88 10.15 15.68
CA ILE A 23 -2.69 9.16 14.60
C ILE A 23 -1.50 9.51 13.72
N PHE A 24 -1.31 10.80 13.44
CA PHE A 24 -0.14 11.32 12.70
C PHE A 24 1.14 11.32 13.54
N GLY A 25 1.04 11.28 14.88
CA GLY A 25 2.19 11.21 15.78
C GLY A 25 2.67 9.79 16.11
N ASN A 26 1.96 8.75 15.70
CA ASN A 26 2.07 7.38 16.26
C ASN A 26 3.37 6.61 15.92
N THR A 27 4.42 7.32 15.53
CA THR A 27 5.71 6.81 15.07
C THR A 27 6.91 7.49 15.73
N HIS A 28 6.68 8.35 16.74
CA HIS A 28 7.73 8.79 17.64
C HIS A 28 8.05 7.74 18.70
N GLU A 29 9.32 7.68 19.14
CA GLU A 29 9.75 6.93 20.34
C GLU A 29 8.99 7.33 21.61
N THR A 30 8.29 8.46 21.58
CA THR A 30 7.44 9.00 22.64
C THR A 30 6.09 8.29 22.81
N TYR A 31 5.67 7.45 21.87
CA TYR A 31 4.39 6.75 21.96
C TYR A 31 4.53 5.44 22.75
N PRO A 32 3.51 5.08 23.56
CA PRO A 32 3.59 3.91 24.42
C PRO A 32 3.75 2.63 23.59
N ARG A 33 4.59 1.71 24.09
CA ARG A 33 4.72 0.33 23.60
C ARG A 33 3.56 -0.58 24.06
N THR A 34 2.39 0.00 24.20
CA THR A 34 1.16 -0.69 24.55
C THR A 34 0.03 -0.13 23.71
N ALA A 35 -0.98 -0.96 23.45
CA ALA A 35 -2.15 -0.54 22.72
C ALA A 35 -2.88 0.58 23.47
N THR A 36 -3.01 1.74 22.81
CA THR A 36 -3.78 2.88 23.30
C THR A 36 -5.28 2.57 23.30
N GLN A 37 -6.09 3.42 23.94
CA GLN A 37 -7.55 3.28 23.89
C GLN A 37 -8.08 3.36 22.45
N PHE A 38 -7.45 4.20 21.62
CA PHE A 38 -7.80 4.30 20.21
C PHE A 38 -7.52 2.99 19.45
N GLU A 39 -6.34 2.40 19.62
CA GLU A 39 -5.99 1.11 19.00
C GLU A 39 -6.89 -0.03 19.50
N LYS A 40 -7.26 -0.02 20.78
CA LYS A 40 -8.28 -0.94 21.32
C LYS A 40 -9.65 -0.71 20.69
N GLY A 41 -10.01 0.54 20.39
CA GLY A 41 -11.20 0.88 19.62
C GLY A 41 -11.18 0.28 18.21
N CYS A 42 -10.05 0.38 17.50
CA CYS A 42 -9.84 -0.23 16.19
C CYS A 42 -10.04 -1.76 16.24
N ILE A 43 -9.43 -2.42 17.23
CA ILE A 43 -9.57 -3.88 17.46
C ILE A 43 -11.02 -4.25 17.72
N ASN A 44 -11.71 -3.52 18.61
CA ASN A 44 -13.09 -3.81 18.99
C ASN A 44 -14.11 -3.51 17.90
N SER A 45 -13.69 -2.92 16.78
CA SER A 45 -14.58 -2.66 15.65
C SER A 45 -14.96 -3.92 14.88
N ASP A 46 -14.21 -5.03 15.03
CA ASP A 46 -14.44 -6.30 14.34
C ASP A 46 -14.42 -7.48 15.32
N ASP A 47 -15.34 -8.44 15.11
CA ASP A 47 -15.51 -9.57 16.01
C ASP A 47 -14.35 -10.55 16.00
N GLU A 48 -13.73 -10.79 14.83
CA GLU A 48 -12.58 -11.70 14.68
C GLU A 48 -11.35 -11.08 15.33
N ALA A 49 -11.10 -9.77 15.08
CA ALA A 49 -10.01 -9.04 15.72
C ALA A 49 -10.16 -9.00 17.24
N ARG A 50 -11.39 -8.75 17.74
CA ARG A 50 -11.68 -8.76 19.18
C ARG A 50 -11.47 -10.13 19.81
N ALA A 51 -11.89 -11.20 19.15
CA ALA A 51 -11.67 -12.56 19.65
C ALA A 51 -10.18 -12.90 19.72
N TYR A 52 -9.42 -12.60 18.66
CA TYR A 52 -7.97 -12.80 18.64
C TYR A 52 -7.26 -12.01 19.74
N TYR A 53 -7.65 -10.75 19.94
CA TYR A 53 -7.06 -9.90 20.98
C TYR A 53 -7.34 -10.41 22.41
N ALA A 54 -8.52 -10.99 22.65
CA ALA A 54 -8.83 -11.57 23.95
C ALA A 54 -7.96 -12.79 24.29
N GLU A 55 -7.53 -13.55 23.28
CA GLU A 55 -6.69 -14.74 23.44
C GLU A 55 -5.19 -14.40 23.51
N HIS A 56 -4.70 -13.51 22.65
CA HIS A 56 -3.26 -13.28 22.46
C HIS A 56 -2.77 -11.89 22.91
N GLY A 57 -3.68 -10.93 23.10
CA GLY A 57 -3.32 -9.54 23.36
C GLY A 57 -2.70 -8.84 22.14
N ALA A 58 -1.96 -7.76 22.39
CA ALA A 58 -1.25 -6.98 21.37
C ALA A 58 0.03 -6.32 21.91
N GLN A 59 0.63 -6.91 22.94
CA GLN A 59 1.88 -6.43 23.56
C GLN A 59 3.11 -6.84 22.75
N GLU A 60 2.97 -7.86 21.91
CA GLU A 60 4.04 -8.34 21.05
C GLU A 60 3.81 -7.93 19.60
N CYS A 61 4.91 -7.64 18.91
CA CYS A 61 4.94 -7.23 17.51
C CYS A 61 4.12 -8.17 16.61
N ILE A 62 4.27 -9.49 16.80
CA ILE A 62 3.61 -10.49 15.96
C ILE A 62 2.08 -10.50 16.14
N HIS A 63 1.59 -10.25 17.36
CA HIS A 63 0.14 -10.20 17.62
C HIS A 63 -0.48 -8.90 17.12
N ALA A 64 0.24 -7.77 17.25
CA ALA A 64 -0.19 -6.52 16.63
C ALA A 64 -0.24 -6.64 15.09
N PHE A 65 0.72 -7.33 14.49
CA PHE A 65 0.72 -7.63 13.05
C PHE A 65 -0.46 -8.51 12.65
N ALA A 66 -0.69 -9.63 13.36
CA ALA A 66 -1.79 -10.54 13.07
C ALA A 66 -3.16 -9.83 13.13
N LEU A 67 -3.36 -8.96 14.13
CA LEU A 67 -4.58 -8.16 14.22
C LEU A 67 -4.74 -7.19 13.04
N ALA A 68 -3.64 -6.57 12.56
CA ALA A 68 -3.68 -5.72 11.38
C ALA A 68 -4.09 -6.52 10.13
N GLU A 69 -3.52 -7.71 9.92
CA GLU A 69 -3.85 -8.61 8.81
C GLU A 69 -5.33 -9.06 8.85
N ILE A 70 -5.87 -9.37 10.03
CA ILE A 70 -7.30 -9.63 10.19
C ILE A 70 -8.10 -8.44 9.68
N LEU A 71 -7.79 -7.22 10.16
CA LEU A 71 -8.54 -6.01 9.77
C LEU A 71 -8.43 -5.70 8.27
N VAL A 72 -7.27 -5.94 7.63
CA VAL A 72 -7.14 -5.85 6.17
C VAL A 72 -8.10 -6.81 5.49
N ARG A 73 -8.12 -8.08 5.88
CA ARG A 73 -9.01 -9.11 5.32
C ARG A 73 -10.49 -8.77 5.51
N ARG A 74 -10.81 -8.08 6.62
CA ARG A 74 -12.16 -7.59 6.97
C ARG A 74 -12.51 -6.26 6.30
N LYS A 75 -11.68 -5.76 5.37
CA LYS A 75 -11.87 -4.51 4.62
C LYS A 75 -11.98 -3.28 5.54
N LYS A 76 -11.18 -3.27 6.61
CA LYS A 76 -11.04 -2.16 7.55
C LYS A 76 -9.63 -1.56 7.48
N PRO A 77 -9.27 -0.94 6.34
CA PRO A 77 -7.90 -0.52 6.09
C PRO A 77 -7.46 0.55 7.08
N TYR A 78 -8.34 1.46 7.51
CA TYR A 78 -7.93 2.50 8.45
C TYR A 78 -7.53 1.94 9.82
N GLU A 79 -8.34 1.04 10.36
CA GLU A 79 -8.06 0.34 11.61
C GLU A 79 -6.81 -0.52 11.50
N ALA A 80 -6.62 -1.21 10.36
CA ALA A 80 -5.39 -1.94 10.07
C ALA A 80 -4.15 -1.03 10.06
N ALA A 81 -4.23 0.15 9.44
CA ALA A 81 -3.15 1.12 9.44
C ALA A 81 -2.70 1.46 10.87
N CYS A 82 -3.66 1.63 11.78
CA CYS A 82 -3.40 1.93 13.18
C CYS A 82 -2.62 0.80 13.88
N LEU A 83 -2.98 -0.46 13.61
CA LEU A 83 -2.29 -1.61 14.19
C LEU A 83 -0.92 -1.91 13.55
N TYR A 84 -0.72 -1.62 12.27
CA TYR A 84 0.64 -1.60 11.72
C TYR A 84 1.51 -0.52 12.38
N GLY A 85 0.92 0.61 12.80
CA GLY A 85 1.60 1.62 13.61
C GLY A 85 2.03 1.07 14.97
N LEU A 86 1.11 0.40 15.68
CA LEU A 86 1.43 -0.31 16.94
C LEU A 86 2.52 -1.35 16.74
N CYS A 87 2.40 -2.18 15.70
CA CYS A 87 3.39 -3.18 15.35
C CYS A 87 4.77 -2.55 15.14
N TYR A 88 4.84 -1.44 14.39
CA TYR A 88 6.07 -0.69 14.20
C TYR A 88 6.66 -0.20 15.53
N ARG A 89 5.86 0.33 16.46
CA ARG A 89 6.35 0.76 17.79
C ARG A 89 6.88 -0.37 18.65
N LEU A 90 6.26 -1.55 18.55
CA LEU A 90 6.68 -2.76 19.27
C LEU A 90 7.91 -3.43 18.65
N HIS A 91 8.16 -3.19 17.37
CA HIS A 91 9.28 -3.77 16.65
C HIS A 91 10.62 -3.33 17.24
N SER A 92 11.54 -4.28 17.45
CA SER A 92 12.88 -4.03 18.02
C SER A 92 13.82 -3.25 17.09
N LYS A 93 13.41 -3.06 15.83
CA LYS A 93 14.22 -2.52 14.72
C LYS A 93 15.40 -3.41 14.32
N SER A 94 15.45 -4.63 14.82
CA SER A 94 16.37 -5.65 14.33
C SER A 94 15.98 -6.10 12.93
N GLN A 95 16.94 -6.17 12.01
CA GLN A 95 16.76 -6.72 10.66
C GLN A 95 16.36 -8.21 10.64
N LYS A 96 16.53 -8.91 11.76
CA LYS A 96 16.17 -10.34 11.90
C LYS A 96 14.75 -10.56 12.39
N GLN A 97 14.07 -9.50 12.85
CA GLN A 97 12.71 -9.61 13.33
C GLN A 97 11.74 -9.49 12.15
N PHE A 98 10.77 -10.39 12.12
CA PHE A 98 9.64 -10.33 11.20
C PHE A 98 8.43 -9.66 11.89
N PRO A 99 7.61 -8.89 11.16
CA PRO A 99 7.83 -8.38 9.79
C PRO A 99 8.88 -7.26 9.74
N ASP A 100 9.54 -7.08 8.60
CA ASP A 100 10.50 -5.98 8.41
C ASP A 100 9.84 -4.60 8.60
N THR A 101 10.61 -3.64 9.10
CA THR A 101 10.17 -2.27 9.36
C THR A 101 9.67 -1.53 8.13
N SER A 102 10.28 -1.76 6.96
CA SER A 102 9.87 -1.13 5.71
C SER A 102 8.54 -1.70 5.23
N THR A 103 8.33 -3.01 5.37
CA THR A 103 7.05 -3.68 5.09
C THR A 103 5.94 -3.14 5.99
N LEU A 104 6.20 -2.96 7.29
CA LEU A 104 5.21 -2.39 8.22
C LEU A 104 4.79 -0.97 7.84
N LEU A 105 5.76 -0.12 7.48
CA LEU A 105 5.51 1.26 7.04
C LEU A 105 4.74 1.29 5.71
N LEU A 106 5.16 0.48 4.74
CA LEU A 106 4.46 0.31 3.46
C LEU A 106 3.00 -0.09 3.69
N SER A 107 2.74 -1.19 4.41
CA SER A 107 1.38 -1.69 4.64
C SER A 107 0.51 -0.66 5.33
N ARG A 108 1.06 0.05 6.32
CA ARG A 108 0.38 1.16 7.01
C ARG A 108 -0.01 2.27 6.03
N LEU A 109 0.94 2.76 5.23
CA LEU A 109 0.71 3.87 4.31
C LEU A 109 -0.28 3.51 3.20
N LEU A 110 -0.20 2.31 2.63
CA LEU A 110 -1.18 1.82 1.67
C LEU A 110 -2.58 1.71 2.30
N CYS A 111 -2.67 1.27 3.55
CA CYS A 111 -3.92 1.23 4.27
C CYS A 111 -4.53 2.64 4.50
N PHE A 112 -3.71 3.66 4.78
CA PHE A 112 -4.20 5.06 4.80
C PHE A 112 -4.79 5.47 3.44
N LEU A 113 -4.08 5.17 2.36
CA LEU A 113 -4.55 5.49 1.01
C LEU A 113 -5.86 4.76 0.67
N LYS A 114 -5.97 3.45 0.98
CA LYS A 114 -7.18 2.64 0.78
C LYS A 114 -8.37 3.16 1.60
N ALA A 115 -8.11 3.77 2.75
CA ALA A 115 -9.11 4.41 3.59
C ALA A 115 -9.48 5.84 3.14
N GLY A 116 -8.88 6.36 2.05
CA GLY A 116 -9.09 7.72 1.58
C GLY A 116 -8.57 8.78 2.55
N LYS A 117 -7.54 8.45 3.34
CA LYS A 117 -6.96 9.34 4.36
C LYS A 117 -5.69 10.01 3.85
N GLU A 118 -5.29 11.08 4.54
CA GLU A 118 -3.98 11.71 4.34
C GLU A 118 -2.87 10.79 4.84
N LEU A 119 -1.73 10.83 4.16
CA LEU A 119 -0.55 10.07 4.56
C LEU A 119 0.17 10.78 5.71
N PRO A 120 0.55 10.07 6.78
CA PRO A 120 1.46 10.63 7.76
C PRO A 120 2.83 10.94 7.13
N GLU A 121 3.18 12.22 7.06
CA GLU A 121 4.44 12.68 6.42
C GLU A 121 5.68 12.13 7.14
N HIS A 122 5.62 11.94 8.46
CA HIS A 122 6.70 11.29 9.21
C HIS A 122 6.94 9.85 8.75
N ASP A 123 5.88 9.08 8.55
CA ASP A 123 5.98 7.68 8.10
C ASP A 123 6.49 7.62 6.66
N MET A 124 6.10 8.57 5.82
CA MET A 124 6.65 8.74 4.46
C MET A 124 8.15 9.04 4.50
N HIS A 125 8.61 9.93 5.38
CA HIS A 125 10.04 10.22 5.54
C HIS A 125 10.83 8.99 6.04
N LEU A 126 10.29 8.26 7.02
CA LEU A 126 10.90 7.02 7.51
C LEU A 126 11.01 5.97 6.40
N LEU A 127 9.93 5.78 5.64
CA LEU A 127 9.92 4.84 4.53
C LEU A 127 10.90 5.27 3.44
N ALA A 128 10.99 6.56 3.11
CA ALA A 128 11.94 7.06 2.12
C ALA A 128 13.39 6.85 2.54
N ALA A 129 13.68 6.90 3.84
CA ALA A 129 15.01 6.64 4.38
C ALA A 129 15.36 5.13 4.40
N GLN A 130 14.37 4.26 4.65
CA GLN A 130 14.56 2.81 4.80
C GLN A 130 14.46 2.05 3.46
N ALA A 131 13.44 2.38 2.67
CA ALA A 131 13.12 1.75 1.39
C ALA A 131 12.63 2.83 0.38
N PRO A 132 13.56 3.56 -0.28
CA PRO A 132 13.22 4.63 -1.21
C PRO A 132 12.29 4.20 -2.35
N VAL A 133 12.38 2.93 -2.75
CA VAL A 133 11.52 2.33 -3.79
C VAL A 133 10.07 2.27 -3.33
N TYR A 134 9.81 1.77 -2.11
CA TYR A 134 8.47 1.74 -1.52
C TYR A 134 7.89 3.14 -1.33
N ALA A 135 8.72 4.11 -0.93
CA ALA A 135 8.26 5.49 -0.78
C ALA A 135 7.81 6.11 -2.10
N ARG A 136 8.56 5.89 -3.21
CA ARG A 136 8.15 6.32 -4.55
C ARG A 136 6.85 5.66 -4.99
N TYR A 137 6.70 4.36 -4.70
CA TYR A 137 5.46 3.62 -4.98
C TYR A 137 4.27 4.27 -4.27
N VAL A 138 4.34 4.44 -2.94
CA VAL A 138 3.26 5.05 -2.14
C VAL A 138 2.95 6.47 -2.61
N ALA A 139 3.96 7.29 -2.88
CA ALA A 139 3.78 8.64 -3.37
C ALA A 139 3.05 8.68 -4.72
N THR A 140 3.32 7.71 -5.59
CA THR A 140 2.64 7.59 -6.88
C THR A 140 1.21 7.09 -6.72
N MET A 141 0.98 6.08 -5.88
CA MET A 141 -0.37 5.61 -5.60
C MET A 141 -1.25 6.72 -5.00
N ARG A 142 -0.68 7.59 -4.17
CA ARG A 142 -1.36 8.79 -3.65
C ARG A 142 -1.84 9.71 -4.77
N THR A 143 -0.99 10.04 -5.76
CA THR A 143 -1.38 10.95 -6.85
C THR A 143 -2.41 10.32 -7.77
N ILE A 144 -2.28 9.02 -8.06
CA ILE A 144 -3.20 8.27 -8.91
C ILE A 144 -4.59 8.18 -8.26
N TRP A 145 -4.68 7.69 -7.02
CA TRP A 145 -5.97 7.49 -6.35
C TRP A 145 -6.71 8.79 -6.01
N ARG A 146 -5.99 9.91 -5.93
CA ARG A 146 -6.62 11.24 -5.78
C ARG A 146 -7.04 11.88 -7.09
N GLY A 147 -6.81 11.22 -8.23
CA GLY A 147 -7.08 11.79 -9.56
C GLY A 147 -6.19 12.99 -9.88
N GLN A 148 -5.03 13.11 -9.22
CA GLN A 148 -4.08 14.21 -9.39
C GLN A 148 -2.96 13.86 -10.39
N ALA A 149 -2.96 12.63 -10.91
CA ALA A 149 -2.04 12.22 -11.96
C ALA A 149 -2.40 12.92 -13.27
N ALA A 150 -1.62 13.94 -13.65
CA ALA A 150 -1.77 14.65 -14.92
C ALA A 150 -1.44 13.75 -16.13
N ASP A 151 -0.46 12.85 -15.97
CA ASP A 151 -0.11 11.80 -16.91
C ASP A 151 0.09 10.48 -16.14
N LEU A 152 -0.85 9.56 -16.31
CA LEU A 152 -0.80 8.25 -15.70
C LEU A 152 0.40 7.42 -16.21
N ALA A 153 0.81 7.61 -17.47
CA ALA A 153 1.99 6.96 -18.03
C ALA A 153 3.29 7.45 -17.38
N GLN A 154 3.39 8.76 -17.14
CA GLN A 154 4.51 9.33 -16.41
C GLN A 154 4.52 8.87 -14.94
N SER A 155 3.35 8.74 -14.33
CA SER A 155 3.19 8.22 -12.97
C SER A 155 3.69 6.77 -12.87
N LEU A 156 3.29 5.89 -13.81
CA LEU A 156 3.81 4.52 -13.89
C LEU A 156 5.33 4.47 -14.04
N ARG A 157 5.92 5.32 -14.90
CA ARG A 157 7.38 5.44 -15.02
C ARG A 157 8.05 5.84 -13.70
N GLY A 158 7.38 6.64 -12.88
CA GLY A 158 7.84 7.04 -11.55
C GLY A 158 7.85 5.90 -10.51
N MET A 159 6.93 4.94 -10.64
CA MET A 159 6.96 3.71 -9.84
C MET A 159 8.15 2.82 -10.24
N GLY A 160 8.53 2.82 -11.52
CA GLY A 160 9.67 2.05 -12.02
C GLY A 160 9.54 0.56 -11.69
N ASN A 161 10.65 -0.08 -11.34
CA ASN A 161 10.69 -1.50 -11.01
C ASN A 161 10.36 -1.79 -9.54
N ALA A 162 9.45 -1.00 -8.93
CA ALA A 162 9.12 -1.21 -7.52
C ALA A 162 8.63 -2.64 -7.24
N PHE A 163 7.94 -3.27 -8.21
CA PHE A 163 7.49 -4.66 -8.15
C PHE A 163 8.61 -5.67 -7.79
N GLU A 164 9.88 -5.40 -8.19
CA GLU A 164 11.02 -6.30 -7.90
C GLU A 164 11.38 -6.37 -6.41
N GLU A 165 11.04 -5.34 -5.64
CA GLU A 165 11.37 -5.24 -4.21
C GLU A 165 10.31 -5.90 -3.31
N PHE A 166 9.19 -6.37 -3.87
CA PHE A 166 8.11 -6.97 -3.07
C PHE A 166 8.20 -8.50 -3.06
N VAL A 167 8.18 -9.07 -1.85
CA VAL A 167 8.33 -10.52 -1.63
C VAL A 167 7.11 -11.32 -2.10
N SER A 168 5.92 -10.71 -2.14
CA SER A 168 4.71 -11.27 -2.73
C SER A 168 4.08 -10.22 -3.64
N GLY A 169 4.22 -10.41 -4.96
CA GLY A 169 3.80 -9.43 -5.96
C GLY A 169 2.28 -9.25 -6.08
N GLU A 170 1.44 -10.12 -5.51
CA GLU A 170 0.02 -10.21 -5.89
C GLU A 170 -0.78 -8.88 -5.85
N GLU A 171 -0.70 -8.12 -4.75
CA GLU A 171 -1.47 -6.86 -4.65
C GLU A 171 -0.85 -5.72 -5.48
N ILE A 172 0.47 -5.72 -5.63
CA ILE A 172 1.19 -4.62 -6.29
C ILE A 172 1.20 -4.84 -7.78
N ASP A 173 1.38 -6.08 -8.23
CA ASP A 173 1.21 -6.49 -9.61
C ASP A 173 -0.21 -6.21 -10.07
N GLN A 174 -1.23 -6.52 -9.25
CA GLN A 174 -2.62 -6.17 -9.57
C GLN A 174 -2.77 -4.66 -9.75
N LEU A 175 -2.31 -3.84 -8.80
CA LEU A 175 -2.44 -2.39 -8.88
C LEU A 175 -1.65 -1.81 -10.05
N TYR A 176 -0.43 -2.30 -10.29
CA TYR A 176 0.41 -1.88 -11.39
C TYR A 176 -0.23 -2.23 -12.74
N LEU A 177 -0.77 -3.45 -12.88
CA LEU A 177 -1.49 -3.90 -14.08
C LEU A 177 -2.80 -3.12 -14.30
N GLU A 178 -3.55 -2.82 -13.23
CA GLU A 178 -4.76 -1.99 -13.31
C GLU A 178 -4.46 -0.60 -13.87
N GLN A 179 -3.36 0.03 -13.43
CA GLN A 179 -2.93 1.32 -13.96
C GLN A 179 -2.35 1.20 -15.37
N ALA A 180 -1.52 0.19 -15.64
CA ALA A 180 -0.96 -0.07 -16.96
C ALA A 180 -2.05 -0.27 -18.02
N LYS A 181 -3.14 -0.97 -17.65
CA LYS A 181 -4.30 -1.18 -18.53
C LYS A 181 -5.01 0.12 -18.89
N GLN A 182 -5.05 1.10 -18.00
CA GLN A 182 -5.63 2.41 -18.30
C GLN A 182 -4.74 3.24 -19.23
N VAL A 183 -3.42 3.14 -19.08
CA VAL A 183 -2.45 3.89 -19.90
C VAL A 183 -2.33 3.33 -21.31
N GLN A 184 -2.24 2.01 -21.43
CA GLN A 184 -2.07 1.34 -22.71
C GLN A 184 -3.03 0.14 -22.82
N PRO A 185 -4.34 0.40 -23.00
CA PRO A 185 -5.34 -0.66 -23.10
C PRO A 185 -5.01 -1.67 -24.21
N SER A 186 -4.42 -1.21 -25.31
CA SER A 186 -4.06 -2.02 -26.47
C SER A 186 -3.09 -3.16 -26.17
N VAL A 187 -2.26 -3.07 -25.13
CA VAL A 187 -1.38 -4.17 -24.70
C VAL A 187 -2.21 -5.33 -24.11
N PHE A 188 -3.37 -5.03 -23.55
CA PHE A 188 -4.25 -5.99 -22.86
C PHE A 188 -5.50 -6.36 -23.68
N GLU A 189 -5.75 -5.65 -24.77
CA GLU A 189 -6.82 -5.96 -25.71
C GLU A 189 -6.41 -7.07 -26.66
N ARG A 190 -7.30 -8.04 -26.91
CA ARG A 190 -7.12 -9.00 -27.99
C ARG A 190 -7.24 -8.26 -29.31
N HIS A 191 -6.11 -8.02 -29.98
CA HIS A 191 -6.15 -7.63 -31.38
C HIS A 191 -6.83 -8.73 -32.19
N ILE A 192 -8.01 -8.43 -32.73
CA ILE A 192 -8.66 -9.25 -33.74
C ILE A 192 -7.84 -9.06 -35.01
N GLY A 193 -6.82 -9.89 -35.19
CA GLY A 193 -6.12 -10.00 -36.46
C GLY A 193 -7.12 -10.36 -37.55
N HIS A 194 -7.00 -9.69 -38.70
CA HIS A 194 -7.57 -10.21 -39.94
C HIS A 194 -7.21 -11.70 -40.08
N GLU A 195 -8.18 -12.47 -40.57
CA GLU A 195 -8.19 -13.92 -40.73
C GLU A 195 -6.80 -14.54 -40.95
N GLY A 196 -6.41 -15.48 -40.07
CA GLY A 196 -5.47 -16.55 -40.45
C GLY A 196 -4.13 -16.65 -39.72
N THR A 197 -3.74 -15.74 -38.81
CA THR A 197 -2.48 -15.89 -38.07
C THR A 197 -2.67 -16.36 -36.63
N VAL A 198 -2.02 -17.48 -36.31
CA VAL A 198 -1.95 -18.04 -34.95
C VAL A 198 -1.37 -16.98 -34.01
N ARG A 199 -2.10 -16.76 -32.91
CA ARG A 199 -1.87 -15.72 -31.91
C ARG A 199 -0.51 -15.91 -31.22
N ALA A 200 0.47 -15.09 -31.56
CA ALA A 200 1.68 -14.98 -30.77
C ALA A 200 1.41 -14.16 -29.50
N ILE A 201 1.71 -14.72 -28.34
CA ILE A 201 1.87 -13.96 -27.10
C ILE A 201 2.90 -12.85 -27.37
N PRO A 202 2.71 -11.62 -26.85
CA PRO A 202 3.70 -10.56 -27.02
C PRO A 202 5.09 -11.07 -26.65
N PRO A 203 6.12 -10.92 -27.51
CA PRO A 203 7.42 -11.58 -27.36
C PRO A 203 8.25 -11.11 -26.15
N LEU A 204 7.70 -10.24 -25.30
CA LEU A 204 8.39 -9.53 -24.23
C LEU A 204 7.60 -9.49 -22.91
N LEU A 205 6.71 -10.45 -22.67
CA LEU A 205 6.18 -10.69 -21.32
C LEU A 205 7.11 -11.67 -20.60
N CYS A 206 8.24 -11.16 -20.12
CA CYS A 206 9.15 -11.92 -19.27
C CYS A 206 8.56 -12.00 -17.86
N LEU A 207 7.77 -13.04 -17.60
CA LEU A 207 7.40 -13.41 -16.23
C LEU A 207 8.64 -14.04 -15.59
N TYR A 208 9.31 -13.31 -14.70
CA TYR A 208 10.38 -13.87 -13.90
C TYR A 208 9.75 -14.84 -12.90
N TRP A 209 9.96 -16.14 -13.15
CA TRP A 209 9.61 -17.18 -12.20
C TRP A 209 10.82 -17.54 -11.34
N ASP A 210 10.56 -18.09 -10.16
CA ASP A 210 11.60 -18.63 -9.28
C ASP A 210 12.41 -19.72 -10.01
N LYS A 211 13.63 -20.00 -9.54
CA LYS A 211 14.60 -20.90 -10.21
C LYS A 211 14.08 -22.33 -10.47
N GLU A 212 12.97 -22.73 -9.85
CA GLU A 212 12.33 -24.04 -9.97
C GLU A 212 10.81 -23.90 -10.18
N PRO A 213 10.34 -23.62 -11.42
CA PRO A 213 8.91 -23.58 -11.71
C PRO A 213 8.25 -24.97 -11.55
N PRO A 214 7.00 -25.04 -11.03
CA PRO A 214 6.21 -26.27 -11.01
C PRO A 214 6.02 -26.86 -12.41
N THR A 215 5.85 -28.18 -12.48
CA THR A 215 5.75 -28.92 -13.74
C THR A 215 4.63 -28.40 -14.64
N GLU A 216 3.48 -27.99 -14.07
CA GLU A 216 2.36 -27.48 -14.87
C GLU A 216 2.70 -26.17 -15.61
N ILE A 217 3.57 -25.34 -15.05
CA ILE A 217 4.04 -24.09 -15.68
C ILE A 217 5.05 -24.40 -16.77
N MET A 218 5.96 -25.34 -16.53
CA MET A 218 6.93 -25.80 -17.52
C MET A 218 6.25 -26.39 -18.76
N GLU A 219 5.21 -27.19 -18.57
CA GLU A 219 4.41 -27.75 -19.66
C GLU A 219 3.72 -26.65 -20.47
N ASN A 220 3.23 -25.59 -19.81
CA ASN A 220 2.56 -24.46 -20.45
C ASN A 220 3.53 -23.61 -21.31
N ILE A 221 4.77 -23.42 -20.84
CA ILE A 221 5.84 -22.75 -21.61
C ILE A 221 6.22 -23.56 -22.86
N TYR A 222 6.25 -24.89 -22.78
CA TYR A 222 6.58 -25.73 -23.95
C TYR A 222 5.47 -25.79 -25.00
N PHE A 223 4.22 -25.56 -24.60
CA PHE A 223 3.05 -25.62 -25.48
C PHE A 223 2.79 -24.32 -26.26
N HIS A 224 3.40 -23.21 -25.87
CA HIS A 224 3.17 -21.87 -26.41
C HIS A 224 4.46 -21.24 -26.94
#